data_AF-A0A2E8Y6V0-F1
#
_entry.id   AF-A0A2E8Y6V0-F1
#
_cell.length_a   1.000
_cell.length_b   1.000
_cell.length_c   1.000
_cell.angle_alpha   90.00
_cell.angle_beta   90.00
_cell.angle_gamma   90.00
#
_symmetry.space_group_name_H-M   'P 1'
#
loop_
_entity.id
_entity.type
_entity.pdbx_description
1 polymer ?
#
loop_
_entity_poly.entity_id
_entity_poly.type
_entity_poly.pdbx_seq_one_letter_code
_entity_poly.pdbx_strand_id
1 'polypeptide(L)'
;MIVRNETIEEKYPGGMRSYWVDSPNESTCSDDYVTRVGFLELGTFREFTDRLLELGFRFVENDEMIDIAVFDQEEGMLRPCRWLHVGDHPDGFQYATLRGDLDDVIEKPVGWRFEGSIAERGRVDHLEIFDKGSRVGRIGPPPEAVPTSAESIEAHRRMLIDVHGDVVRRVWCVERDGDSYLVGDVPIADVPEFQAADPLSCFVILAEGNRDRLGIVLPATGGGSEGLSPTQRFALTFLPQLFAVERSETSHRWWNPLDWCRRWMGTEAS
;
A
#
# COMPACT_ATOMS: atom_id res chain seq x y z
N MET A 1 7.03 6.23 11.41
CA MET A 1 8.12 6.93 10.71
C MET A 1 9.41 6.78 11.50
N ILE A 2 10.54 6.58 10.83
CA ILE A 2 11.87 6.38 11.40
C ILE A 2 12.85 7.27 10.62
N VAL A 3 13.75 7.95 11.31
CA VAL A 3 14.72 8.89 10.73
C VAL A 3 16.07 8.66 11.39
N ARG A 4 17.18 8.78 10.65
CA ARG A 4 18.52 8.69 11.24
C ARG A 4 18.81 9.91 12.13
N ASN A 5 19.36 9.68 13.30
CA ASN A 5 19.72 10.73 14.26
C ASN A 5 20.73 11.71 13.65
N GLU A 6 21.71 11.21 12.89
CA GLU A 6 22.68 12.05 12.17
C GLU A 6 21.98 13.06 11.24
N THR A 7 20.89 12.65 10.60
CA THR A 7 20.16 13.50 9.64
C THR A 7 19.29 14.52 10.37
N ILE A 8 18.75 14.16 11.54
CA ILE A 8 18.07 15.11 12.43
C ILE A 8 19.06 16.18 12.91
N GLU A 9 20.23 15.78 13.38
CA GLU A 9 21.25 16.73 13.87
C GLU A 9 21.76 17.66 12.76
N GLU A 10 21.88 17.16 11.53
CA GLU A 10 22.33 17.96 10.38
C GLU A 10 21.26 18.94 9.91
N LYS A 11 20.00 18.50 9.77
CA LYS A 11 18.98 19.23 9.01
C LYS A 11 17.94 19.94 9.87
N TYR A 12 17.68 19.45 11.08
CA TYR A 12 16.64 20.02 11.93
C TYR A 12 17.20 21.20 12.75
N PRO A 13 16.61 22.41 12.67
CA PRO A 13 17.11 23.56 13.44
C PRO A 13 17.09 23.31 14.96
N GLY A 14 18.28 23.31 15.57
CA GLY A 14 18.45 22.98 17.00
C GLY A 14 18.54 21.47 17.29
N GLY A 15 18.71 20.66 16.25
CA GLY A 15 19.08 19.25 16.33
C GLY A 15 18.01 18.38 16.99
N MET A 16 18.47 17.29 17.61
CA MET A 16 17.59 16.30 18.23
C MET A 16 16.68 16.90 19.31
N ARG A 17 17.17 17.87 20.07
CA ARG A 17 16.38 18.52 21.13
C ARG A 17 15.14 19.22 20.57
N SER A 18 15.29 20.01 19.52
CA SER A 18 14.16 20.69 18.88
C SER A 18 13.23 19.68 18.21
N TYR A 19 13.78 18.67 17.53
CA TYR A 19 13.00 17.60 16.91
C TYR A 19 12.08 16.90 17.93
N TRP A 20 12.60 16.62 19.13
CA TRP A 20 11.83 15.99 20.19
C TRP A 20 10.71 16.89 20.73
N VAL A 21 10.99 18.19 20.92
CA VAL A 21 10.00 19.17 21.40
C VAL A 21 8.87 19.37 20.37
N ASP A 22 9.23 19.36 19.08
CA ASP A 22 8.28 19.56 17.97
C ASP A 22 7.57 18.27 17.54
N SER A 23 7.89 17.16 18.19
CA SER A 23 7.24 15.86 17.96
C SER A 23 5.72 16.00 18.07
N PRO A 24 4.95 15.45 17.13
CA PRO A 24 3.50 15.64 17.07
C PRO A 24 2.75 14.92 18.20
N ASN A 25 3.41 14.02 18.92
CA ASN A 25 2.83 13.27 20.04
C ASN A 25 3.94 12.65 20.92
N GLU A 26 3.52 11.93 21.96
CA GLU A 26 4.40 11.29 22.97
C GLU A 26 4.91 9.90 22.53
N SER A 27 4.65 9.45 21.31
CA SER A 27 5.08 8.12 20.84
C SER A 27 6.52 8.07 20.34
N THR A 28 7.25 9.17 20.50
CA THR A 28 8.64 9.31 20.06
C THR A 28 9.57 8.54 20.99
N CYS A 29 10.45 7.75 20.37
CA CYS A 29 11.54 7.05 21.03
C CYS A 29 12.76 7.08 20.11
N SER A 30 13.96 7.00 20.69
CA SER A 30 15.21 7.10 19.95
C SER A 30 16.26 6.29 20.66
N ASP A 31 17.02 5.52 19.89
CA ASP A 31 18.29 4.93 20.31
C ASP A 31 19.45 5.86 19.89
N ASP A 32 20.68 5.37 19.88
CA ASP A 32 21.85 6.17 19.51
C ASP A 32 21.88 6.55 18.00
N TYR A 33 21.17 5.82 17.15
CA TYR A 33 21.28 5.90 15.69
C TYR A 33 20.02 6.35 14.96
N VAL A 34 18.84 5.96 15.41
CA VAL A 34 17.55 6.22 14.75
C VAL A 34 16.51 6.69 15.75
N THR A 35 15.66 7.60 15.28
CA THR A 35 14.50 8.11 16.01
C THR A 35 13.23 7.68 15.33
N ARG A 36 12.28 7.15 16.09
CA ARG A 36 10.96 6.74 15.63
C ARG A 36 9.89 7.67 16.16
N VAL A 37 8.96 8.05 15.29
CA VAL A 37 7.69 8.71 15.64
C VAL A 37 6.52 7.87 15.13
N GLY A 38 5.56 7.60 16.00
CA GLY A 38 4.33 6.89 15.69
C GLY A 38 3.19 7.81 15.28
N PHE A 39 2.32 7.32 14.40
CA PHE A 39 1.17 8.05 13.89
C PHE A 39 -0.04 7.12 13.89
N LEU A 40 -1.16 7.62 14.40
CA LEU A 40 -2.47 6.99 14.26
C LEU A 40 -3.28 7.62 13.12
N GLU A 41 -3.06 8.91 12.87
CA GLU A 41 -3.78 9.68 11.88
C GLU A 41 -2.88 10.10 10.72
N LEU A 42 -3.35 9.84 9.50
CA LEU A 42 -2.61 10.18 8.27
C LEU A 42 -2.41 11.68 8.09
N GLY A 43 -3.35 12.51 8.56
CA GLY A 43 -3.23 13.98 8.54
C GLY A 43 -2.00 14.45 9.32
N THR A 44 -1.87 14.01 10.58
CA THR A 44 -0.71 14.32 11.42
C THR A 44 0.60 13.80 10.84
N PHE A 45 0.58 12.62 10.22
CA PHE A 45 1.75 12.09 9.53
C PHE A 45 2.19 12.98 8.35
N ARG A 46 1.23 13.42 7.53
CA ARG A 46 1.51 14.30 6.38
C ARG A 46 2.05 15.65 6.82
N GLU A 47 1.38 16.31 7.75
CA GLU A 47 1.83 17.61 8.26
C GLU A 47 3.23 17.56 8.87
N PHE A 48 3.57 16.48 9.56
CA PHE A 48 4.93 16.31 10.09
C PHE A 48 5.95 16.02 8.98
N THR A 49 5.59 15.17 8.02
CA THR A 49 6.47 14.85 6.88
C THR A 49 6.73 16.07 6.01
N ASP A 50 5.70 16.86 5.69
CA ASP A 50 5.82 18.08 4.87
C ASP A 50 6.76 19.09 5.53
N ARG A 51 6.67 19.27 6.86
CA ARG A 51 7.65 20.08 7.62
C ARG A 51 9.08 19.58 7.49
N LEU A 52 9.30 18.26 7.53
CA LEU A 52 10.64 17.70 7.33
C LEU A 52 11.13 17.94 5.90
N LEU A 53 10.26 17.81 4.90
CA LEU A 53 10.61 18.11 3.50
C LEU A 53 10.99 19.58 3.31
N GLU A 54 10.27 20.51 3.93
CA GLU A 54 10.59 21.95 3.92
C GLU A 54 11.96 22.25 4.55
N LEU A 55 12.38 21.46 5.53
CA LEU A 55 13.69 21.53 6.16
C LEU A 55 14.79 20.79 5.36
N GLY A 56 14.46 20.24 4.19
CA GLY A 56 15.41 19.58 3.29
C GLY A 56 15.66 18.10 3.59
N PHE A 57 14.82 17.44 4.39
CA PHE A 57 14.82 15.99 4.47
C PHE A 57 14.30 15.41 3.14
N ARG A 58 14.87 14.29 2.72
CA ARG A 58 14.44 13.59 1.51
C ARG A 58 13.63 12.37 1.89
N PHE A 59 12.44 12.25 1.33
CA PHE A 59 11.60 11.10 1.61
C PHE A 59 11.89 9.93 0.67
N VAL A 60 11.40 9.98 -0.58
CA VAL A 60 11.60 8.92 -1.58
C VAL A 60 12.30 9.47 -2.81
N GLU A 61 13.40 8.85 -3.23
CA GLU A 61 14.11 9.13 -4.49
C GLU A 61 14.42 7.81 -5.19
N ASN A 62 14.16 7.71 -6.50
CA ASN A 62 14.35 6.48 -7.28
C ASN A 62 13.72 5.23 -6.63
N ASP A 63 12.51 5.40 -6.09
CA ASP A 63 11.73 4.37 -5.39
C ASP A 63 12.35 3.83 -4.09
N GLU A 64 13.36 4.51 -3.54
CA GLU A 64 14.00 4.17 -2.27
C GLU A 64 13.76 5.26 -1.21
N MET A 65 13.53 4.85 0.05
CA MET A 65 13.47 5.76 1.19
C MET A 65 14.86 6.24 1.60
N ILE A 66 15.03 7.56 1.66
CA ILE A 66 16.35 8.20 1.75
C ILE A 66 16.69 8.68 3.15
N ASP A 67 16.03 9.72 3.65
CA ASP A 67 16.26 10.25 5.01
C ASP A 67 15.12 9.83 5.97
N ILE A 68 13.93 9.61 5.40
CA ILE A 68 12.72 9.25 6.14
C ILE A 68 12.30 7.84 5.71
N ALA A 69 12.26 6.91 6.67
CA ALA A 69 11.68 5.60 6.50
C ALA A 69 10.28 5.54 7.11
N VAL A 70 9.37 4.83 6.45
CA VAL A 70 8.03 4.56 6.95
C VAL A 70 7.84 3.06 7.05
N PHE A 71 7.57 2.65 8.29
CA PHE A 71 7.22 1.30 8.65
C PHE A 71 5.78 1.32 9.16
N ASP A 72 4.93 0.54 8.51
CA ASP A 72 3.58 0.25 8.93
C ASP A 72 3.58 -1.02 9.79
N GLN A 73 2.83 -1.04 10.89
CA GLN A 73 2.86 -2.18 11.82
C GLN A 73 2.13 -3.42 11.30
N GLU A 74 1.26 -3.28 10.30
CA GLU A 74 0.56 -4.39 9.64
C GLU A 74 1.28 -4.79 8.34
N GLU A 75 1.71 -3.79 7.55
CA GLU A 75 2.21 -4.00 6.18
C GLU A 75 3.74 -3.99 6.07
N GLY A 76 4.44 -3.56 7.11
CA GLY A 76 5.88 -3.48 7.13
C GLY A 76 6.46 -2.26 6.37
N MET A 77 7.57 -2.46 5.67
CA MET A 77 8.28 -1.38 4.96
C MET A 77 7.56 -1.02 3.65
N LEU A 78 7.17 0.25 3.49
CA LEU A 78 6.42 0.73 2.30
C LEU A 78 7.27 0.78 1.01
N ARG A 79 8.58 0.90 1.17
CA ARG A 79 9.59 0.96 0.09
C ARG A 79 10.93 0.38 0.59
N PRO A 80 11.86 0.02 -0.31
CA PRO A 80 13.21 -0.30 0.07
C PRO A 80 13.87 0.84 0.85
N CYS A 81 14.73 0.47 1.79
CA CYS A 81 15.52 1.40 2.58
C CYS A 81 16.87 0.75 2.89
N ARG A 82 17.95 1.19 2.24
CA ARG A 82 19.28 0.57 2.41
C ARG A 82 19.84 0.69 3.82
N TRP A 83 19.49 1.75 4.54
CA TRP A 83 20.10 2.08 5.83
C TRP A 83 19.30 1.53 7.02
N LEU A 84 18.08 1.04 6.82
CA LEU A 84 17.25 0.51 7.89
C LEU A 84 17.14 -1.02 7.78
N HIS A 85 17.28 -1.70 8.92
CA HIS A 85 16.90 -3.10 9.08
C HIS A 85 15.68 -3.17 9.97
N VAL A 86 14.73 -4.05 9.62
CA VAL A 86 13.60 -4.41 10.48
C VAL A 86 13.69 -5.90 10.75
N GLY A 87 13.51 -6.29 12.00
CA GLY A 87 13.54 -7.67 12.45
C GLY A 87 12.44 -8.00 13.44
N ASP A 88 12.25 -9.29 13.69
CA ASP A 88 11.35 -9.82 14.72
C ASP A 88 12.09 -10.04 16.02
N HIS A 89 11.59 -9.44 17.11
CA HIS A 89 12.07 -9.70 18.46
C HIS A 89 11.47 -11.02 19.00
N PRO A 90 12.22 -11.81 19.80
CA PRO A 90 11.72 -13.05 20.40
C PRO A 90 10.43 -12.89 21.23
N ASP A 91 10.21 -11.70 21.81
CA ASP A 91 8.99 -11.39 22.58
C ASP A 91 7.78 -11.09 21.68
N GLY A 92 7.90 -11.20 20.36
CA GLY A 92 6.78 -11.18 19.43
C GLY A 92 6.43 -9.82 18.83
N PHE A 93 7.28 -8.81 19.01
CA PHE A 93 7.15 -7.50 18.35
C PHE A 93 8.24 -7.28 17.31
N GLN A 94 8.04 -6.34 16.38
CA GLN A 94 9.06 -5.95 15.41
C GLN A 94 9.86 -4.76 15.92
N TYR A 95 11.15 -4.75 15.59
CA TYR A 95 12.07 -3.66 15.90
C TYR A 95 12.75 -3.18 14.62
N ALA A 96 13.24 -1.95 14.65
CA ALA A 96 14.01 -1.38 13.57
C ALA A 96 15.36 -0.92 14.12
N THR A 97 16.42 -1.11 13.34
CA THR A 97 17.79 -0.71 13.69
C THR A 97 18.50 -0.18 12.45
N LEU A 98 19.55 0.62 12.65
CA LEU A 98 20.44 1.00 11.56
C LEU A 98 21.10 -0.27 10.99
N ARG A 99 21.12 -0.43 9.67
CA ARG A 99 21.70 -1.62 9.04
C ARG A 99 23.18 -1.73 9.38
N GLY A 100 23.57 -2.85 9.98
CA GLY A 100 24.95 -3.15 10.38
C GLY A 100 25.25 -2.77 11.84
N ASP A 101 24.28 -2.15 12.51
CA ASP A 101 24.28 -2.05 13.96
C ASP A 101 23.87 -3.39 14.59
N LEU A 102 24.52 -3.72 15.70
CA LEU A 102 24.35 -4.96 16.47
C LEU A 102 24.05 -4.67 17.94
N ASP A 103 23.68 -3.44 18.28
CA ASP A 103 23.30 -3.10 19.65
C ASP A 103 22.12 -3.96 20.11
N ASP A 104 22.14 -4.36 21.37
CA ASP A 104 21.11 -5.19 22.00
C ASP A 104 20.03 -4.36 22.71
N VAL A 105 20.21 -3.04 22.74
CA VAL A 105 19.25 -2.09 23.31
C VAL A 105 18.14 -1.77 22.30
N ILE A 106 16.89 -2.09 22.67
CA ILE A 106 15.70 -1.70 21.92
C ILE A 106 14.97 -0.61 22.67
N GLU A 107 14.98 0.59 22.09
CA GLU A 107 14.24 1.73 22.62
C GLU A 107 12.77 1.69 22.24
N LYS A 108 11.91 2.10 23.19
CA LYS A 108 10.46 2.05 23.03
C LYS A 108 9.79 3.32 23.58
N PRO A 109 8.59 3.66 23.11
CA PRO A 109 7.88 4.83 23.63
C PRO A 109 7.63 4.72 25.13
N VAL A 110 7.66 5.86 25.81
CA VAL A 110 7.40 5.93 27.26
C VAL A 110 6.01 5.35 27.57
N GLY A 111 5.95 4.42 28.51
CA GLY A 111 4.70 3.75 28.89
C GLY A 111 4.20 2.68 27.92
N TRP A 112 4.93 2.40 26.83
CA TRP A 112 4.58 1.30 25.94
C TRP A 112 4.81 -0.07 26.60
N ARG A 113 3.83 -0.95 26.40
CA ARG A 113 3.86 -2.37 26.78
C ARG A 113 3.35 -3.20 25.62
N PHE A 114 3.84 -4.43 25.52
CA PHE A 114 3.46 -5.35 24.46
C PHE A 114 2.00 -5.79 24.62
N GLU A 115 1.58 -6.08 25.86
CA GLU A 115 0.24 -6.58 26.18
C GLU A 115 -0.83 -5.53 25.87
N GLY A 116 -1.78 -5.92 25.04
CA GLY A 116 -2.85 -5.09 24.52
C GLY A 116 -2.42 -4.12 23.41
N SER A 117 -1.18 -4.20 22.90
CA SER A 117 -0.71 -3.35 21.81
C SER A 117 -1.19 -3.84 20.45
N ILE A 118 -1.05 -3.00 19.41
CA ILE A 118 -1.28 -3.40 18.01
C ILE A 118 -0.31 -4.52 17.62
N ALA A 119 0.92 -4.51 18.12
CA ALA A 119 1.92 -5.56 17.84
C ALA A 119 1.47 -6.95 18.34
N GLU A 120 0.66 -7.02 19.40
CA GLU A 120 0.06 -8.27 19.87
C GLU A 120 -1.12 -8.72 18.99
N ARG A 121 -1.91 -7.77 18.46
CA ARG A 121 -3.16 -8.04 17.71
C ARG A 121 -2.98 -8.19 16.20
N GLY A 122 -1.93 -7.60 15.64
CA GLY A 122 -1.68 -7.48 14.19
C GLY A 122 -1.15 -8.75 13.51
N ARG A 123 -0.97 -9.86 14.25
CA ARG A 123 -0.63 -11.16 13.66
C ARG A 123 -1.89 -11.95 13.37
N VAL A 124 -2.53 -11.67 12.23
CA VAL A 124 -3.36 -12.69 11.56
C VAL A 124 -2.43 -13.51 10.67
N ASP A 125 -1.93 -14.61 11.25
CA ASP A 125 -1.33 -15.80 10.61
C ASP A 125 -0.25 -15.62 9.54
N HIS A 126 0.98 -15.32 9.99
CA HIS A 126 2.19 -15.86 9.34
C HIS A 126 3.08 -16.67 10.29
N LEU A 127 2.54 -17.08 11.44
CA LEU A 127 3.24 -17.88 12.46
C LEU A 127 2.65 -19.28 12.65
N GLU A 128 2.40 -19.96 11.54
CA GLU A 128 2.58 -21.41 11.46
C GLU A 128 3.39 -21.61 10.16
N ILE A 129 4.67 -21.97 10.14
CA ILE A 129 5.31 -23.17 10.67
C ILE A 129 6.83 -22.92 10.61
N PHE A 130 7.52 -22.97 11.73
CA PHE A 130 8.84 -23.64 11.82
C PHE A 130 9.01 -24.19 13.25
N ASP A 131 8.05 -25.01 13.70
CA ASP A 131 8.40 -26.07 14.63
C ASP A 131 8.72 -27.33 13.83
N LYS A 132 9.87 -27.92 14.12
CA LYS A 132 10.33 -29.16 13.51
C LYS A 132 9.48 -30.30 14.06
N GLY A 133 8.36 -30.53 13.39
CA GLY A 133 7.67 -31.80 13.40
C GLY A 133 6.24 -31.74 13.87
N SER A 134 5.30 -31.37 12.99
CA SER A 134 4.03 -32.10 12.88
C SER A 134 3.24 -31.70 11.64
N ARG A 135 3.00 -32.70 10.78
CA ARG A 135 1.90 -32.89 9.83
C ARG A 135 1.46 -31.70 8.95
N VAL A 136 2.10 -31.66 7.78
CA VAL A 136 1.68 -31.09 6.49
C VAL A 136 0.16 -30.99 6.29
N GLY A 137 -0.39 -29.78 6.39
CA GLY A 137 -1.57 -29.35 5.65
C GLY A 137 -1.10 -28.69 4.35
N ARG A 138 -1.50 -29.21 3.19
CA ARG A 138 -1.10 -28.66 1.89
C ARG A 138 -1.77 -27.30 1.66
N ILE A 139 -1.00 -26.23 1.57
CA ILE A 139 -1.40 -25.03 0.83
C ILE A 139 -1.59 -25.48 -0.62
N GLY A 140 -2.78 -25.25 -1.19
CA GLY A 140 -3.03 -25.51 -2.60
C GLY A 140 -2.08 -24.67 -3.46
N PRO A 141 -1.80 -25.09 -4.71
CA PRO A 141 -0.97 -24.28 -5.61
C PRO A 141 -1.54 -22.86 -5.74
N PRO A 142 -0.68 -21.84 -6.00
CA PRO A 142 -1.14 -20.49 -6.28
C PRO A 142 -2.23 -20.53 -7.37
N PRO A 143 -3.26 -19.66 -7.31
CA PRO A 143 -4.30 -19.64 -8.32
C PRO A 143 -3.65 -19.48 -9.69
N GLU A 144 -3.84 -20.49 -10.54
CA GLU A 144 -3.29 -20.50 -11.89
C GLU A 144 -4.08 -19.50 -12.75
N ALA A 145 -3.36 -18.79 -13.62
CA ALA A 145 -3.97 -17.97 -14.65
C ALA A 145 -4.90 -18.85 -15.49
N VAL A 146 -6.16 -18.46 -15.64
CA VAL A 146 -7.07 -19.17 -16.52
C VAL A 146 -6.91 -18.58 -17.92
N PRO A 147 -6.60 -19.39 -18.95
CA PRO A 147 -6.57 -18.91 -20.32
C PRO A 147 -7.93 -18.31 -20.69
N THR A 148 -7.97 -17.02 -21.00
CA THR A 148 -9.20 -16.34 -21.42
C THR A 148 -9.53 -16.76 -22.85
N SER A 149 -10.71 -17.36 -23.07
CA SER A 149 -11.15 -17.74 -24.42
C SER A 149 -11.45 -16.50 -25.27
N ALA A 150 -11.30 -16.60 -26.60
CA ALA A 150 -11.64 -15.50 -27.51
C ALA A 150 -13.10 -15.03 -27.35
N GLU A 151 -14.03 -15.93 -27.02
CA GLU A 151 -15.43 -15.59 -26.72
C GLU A 151 -15.56 -14.77 -25.43
N SER A 152 -14.75 -15.07 -24.40
CA SER A 152 -14.75 -14.32 -23.14
C SER A 152 -14.12 -12.93 -23.30
N ILE A 153 -13.07 -12.82 -24.12
CA ILE A 153 -12.45 -11.53 -24.47
C ILE A 153 -13.48 -10.64 -25.19
N GLU A 154 -14.19 -11.17 -26.18
CA GLU A 154 -15.23 -10.45 -26.91
C GLU A 154 -16.43 -10.06 -26.02
N ALA A 155 -16.80 -10.92 -25.06
CA ALA A 155 -17.84 -10.58 -24.08
C ALA A 155 -17.41 -9.43 -23.15
N HIS A 156 -16.19 -9.46 -22.61
CA HIS A 156 -15.62 -8.37 -21.81
C HIS A 156 -15.50 -7.07 -22.62
N ARG A 157 -15.10 -7.16 -23.90
CA ARG A 157 -15.01 -6.04 -24.83
C ARG A 157 -16.35 -5.31 -24.95
N ARG A 158 -17.42 -6.06 -25.22
CA ARG A 158 -18.79 -5.49 -25.33
C ARG A 158 -19.25 -4.85 -24.03
N MET A 159 -18.98 -5.49 -22.90
CA MET A 159 -19.35 -4.95 -21.58
C MET A 159 -18.64 -3.63 -21.28
N LEU A 160 -17.34 -3.55 -21.56
CA LEU A 160 -16.57 -2.33 -21.36
C LEU A 160 -17.04 -1.19 -22.28
N ILE A 161 -17.33 -1.48 -23.54
CA ILE A 161 -17.91 -0.51 -24.49
C ILE A 161 -19.30 -0.04 -24.02
N ASP A 162 -20.14 -0.92 -23.49
CA ASP A 162 -21.46 -0.54 -22.97
C ASP A 162 -21.35 0.41 -21.76
N VAL A 163 -20.37 0.19 -20.89
CA VAL A 163 -20.19 0.97 -19.65
C VAL A 163 -19.47 2.29 -19.88
N HIS A 164 -18.42 2.31 -20.70
CA HIS A 164 -17.55 3.47 -20.87
C HIS A 164 -17.69 4.14 -22.25
N GLY A 165 -18.42 3.54 -23.17
CA GLY A 165 -18.49 3.94 -24.58
C GLY A 165 -17.35 3.35 -25.42
N ASP A 166 -17.50 3.41 -26.74
CA ASP A 166 -16.43 3.09 -27.69
C ASP A 166 -15.50 4.30 -27.82
N VAL A 167 -14.64 4.47 -26.82
CA VAL A 167 -13.76 5.63 -26.65
C VAL A 167 -12.33 5.18 -26.29
N VAL A 168 -11.38 6.10 -26.42
CA VAL A 168 -10.02 5.93 -25.92
C VAL A 168 -9.96 6.47 -24.49
N ARG A 169 -9.34 5.74 -23.57
CA ARG A 169 -9.15 6.17 -22.17
C ARG A 169 -7.74 5.92 -21.71
N ARG A 170 -7.31 6.71 -20.74
CA ARG A 170 -6.07 6.43 -20.03
C ARG A 170 -6.22 5.19 -19.15
N VAL A 171 -5.32 4.22 -19.33
CA VAL A 171 -5.34 2.94 -18.62
C VAL A 171 -4.05 2.75 -17.81
N TRP A 172 -4.20 2.31 -16.57
CA TRP A 172 -3.12 1.97 -15.66
C TRP A 172 -3.10 0.46 -15.42
N CYS A 173 -1.92 -0.15 -15.38
CA CYS A 173 -1.74 -1.55 -15.00
C CYS A 173 -1.31 -1.63 -13.53
N VAL A 174 -1.86 -2.58 -12.79
CA VAL A 174 -1.43 -2.94 -11.44
C VAL A 174 -1.12 -4.43 -11.44
N GLU A 175 0.16 -4.76 -11.40
CA GLU A 175 0.67 -6.12 -11.40
C GLU A 175 0.34 -6.83 -10.07
N ARG A 176 0.49 -8.15 -10.06
CA ARG A 176 0.11 -8.99 -8.91
C ARG A 176 0.88 -8.64 -7.64
N ASP A 177 2.11 -8.17 -7.74
CA ASP A 177 2.96 -7.75 -6.62
C ASP A 177 2.70 -6.31 -6.16
N GLY A 178 1.80 -5.58 -6.84
CA GLY A 178 1.43 -4.21 -6.53
C GLY A 178 2.23 -3.15 -7.28
N ASP A 179 3.21 -3.57 -8.09
CA ASP A 179 3.86 -2.66 -9.03
C ASP A 179 2.83 -2.15 -10.03
N SER A 180 2.99 -0.90 -10.45
CA SER A 180 1.97 -0.27 -11.27
C SER A 180 2.58 0.76 -12.19
N TYR A 181 2.05 0.83 -13.41
CA TYR A 181 2.56 1.70 -14.45
C TYR A 181 1.45 2.15 -15.41
N LEU A 182 1.68 3.27 -16.07
CA LEU A 182 0.79 3.78 -17.10
C LEU A 182 0.91 2.95 -18.38
N VAL A 183 -0.18 2.33 -18.83
CA VAL A 183 -0.24 1.68 -20.15
C VAL A 183 -0.34 2.73 -21.25
N GLY A 184 -1.10 3.80 -21.01
CA GLY A 184 -1.27 4.94 -21.91
C GLY A 184 -2.73 5.18 -22.27
N ASP A 185 -2.97 5.89 -23.36
CA ASP A 185 -4.31 6.12 -23.90
C ASP A 185 -4.68 4.95 -24.81
N VAL A 186 -5.63 4.13 -24.37
CA VAL A 186 -5.99 2.82 -24.93
C VAL A 186 -7.46 2.82 -25.35
N PRO A 187 -7.81 2.33 -26.55
CA PRO A 187 -9.20 2.06 -26.90
C PRO A 187 -9.81 1.09 -25.88
N ILE A 188 -10.95 1.44 -25.29
CA ILE A 188 -11.60 0.61 -24.25
C ILE A 188 -11.87 -0.82 -24.75
N ALA A 189 -12.14 -0.96 -26.04
CA ALA A 189 -12.33 -2.25 -26.70
C ALA A 189 -11.11 -3.19 -26.63
N ASP A 190 -9.90 -2.65 -26.41
CA ASP A 190 -8.65 -3.41 -26.43
C ASP A 190 -8.20 -3.82 -25.02
N VAL A 191 -8.73 -3.23 -23.95
CA VAL A 191 -8.40 -3.56 -22.55
C VAL A 191 -8.49 -5.07 -22.25
N PRO A 192 -9.51 -5.82 -22.74
CA PRO A 192 -9.56 -7.27 -22.56
C PRO A 192 -8.39 -8.04 -23.19
N GLU A 193 -7.77 -7.53 -24.26
CA GLU A 193 -6.59 -8.15 -24.87
C GLU A 193 -5.36 -7.99 -23.97
N PHE A 194 -5.21 -6.83 -23.32
CA PHE A 194 -4.17 -6.62 -22.31
C PHE A 194 -4.38 -7.55 -21.10
N GLN A 195 -5.62 -7.72 -20.65
CA GLN A 195 -5.98 -8.68 -19.60
C GLN A 195 -5.71 -10.13 -20.02
N ALA A 196 -5.94 -10.49 -21.28
CA ALA A 196 -5.64 -11.83 -21.77
C ALA A 196 -4.13 -12.10 -21.89
N ALA A 197 -3.34 -11.07 -22.24
CA ALA A 197 -1.89 -11.15 -22.29
C ALA A 197 -1.25 -11.21 -20.89
N ASP A 198 -1.87 -10.54 -19.91
CA ASP A 198 -1.46 -10.58 -18.51
C ASP A 198 -2.66 -10.80 -17.57
N PRO A 199 -3.09 -12.06 -17.39
CA PRO A 199 -4.30 -12.41 -16.66
C PRO A 199 -4.19 -12.24 -15.15
N LEU A 200 -2.99 -12.04 -14.60
CA LEU A 200 -2.80 -11.82 -13.17
C LEU A 200 -2.82 -10.33 -12.80
N SER A 201 -2.72 -9.46 -13.79
CA SER A 201 -2.74 -8.02 -13.60
C SER A 201 -4.15 -7.45 -13.61
N CYS A 202 -4.29 -6.34 -12.89
CA CYS A 202 -5.50 -5.54 -12.81
C CYS A 202 -5.31 -4.30 -13.69
N PHE A 203 -6.35 -3.89 -14.41
CA PHE A 203 -6.31 -2.68 -15.22
C PHE A 203 -7.29 -1.64 -14.72
N VAL A 204 -6.85 -0.40 -14.60
CA VAL A 204 -7.66 0.73 -14.13
C VAL A 204 -7.89 1.70 -15.26
N ILE A 205 -9.15 1.86 -15.64
CA ILE A 205 -9.62 2.81 -16.65
C ILE A 205 -9.91 4.13 -15.93
N LEU A 206 -9.18 5.18 -16.29
CA LEU A 206 -9.33 6.49 -15.65
C LEU A 206 -10.53 7.25 -16.19
N ALA A 207 -11.20 7.97 -15.30
CA ALA A 207 -12.27 8.91 -15.64
C ALA A 207 -11.68 10.20 -16.20
N GLU A 208 -12.25 10.73 -17.29
CA GLU A 208 -11.82 12.02 -17.89
C GLU A 208 -12.62 13.23 -17.40
N GLY A 209 -13.52 13.04 -16.43
CA GLY A 209 -14.27 14.13 -15.80
C GLY A 209 -15.24 13.68 -14.72
N ASN A 210 -15.89 14.64 -14.05
CA ASN A 210 -16.68 14.41 -12.83
C ASN A 210 -17.97 13.58 -13.03
N ARG A 211 -18.38 13.33 -14.28
CA ARG A 211 -19.53 12.46 -14.61
C ARG A 211 -19.10 11.12 -15.19
N ASP A 212 -17.81 10.93 -15.36
CA ASP A 212 -17.24 9.74 -15.96
C ASP A 212 -16.92 8.69 -14.90
N ARG A 213 -16.93 7.43 -15.30
CA ARG A 213 -16.75 6.30 -14.39
C ARG A 213 -15.32 5.83 -14.44
N LEU A 214 -14.69 5.73 -13.26
CA LEU A 214 -13.51 4.88 -13.09
C LEU A 214 -13.93 3.45 -13.44
N GLY A 215 -13.08 2.68 -14.12
CA GLY A 215 -13.28 1.25 -14.35
C GLY A 215 -12.14 0.47 -13.72
N ILE A 216 -12.44 -0.71 -13.15
CA ILE A 216 -11.42 -1.65 -12.68
C ILE A 216 -11.71 -3.00 -13.33
N VAL A 217 -10.77 -3.47 -14.13
CA VAL A 217 -10.78 -4.79 -14.76
C VAL A 217 -9.92 -5.70 -13.88
N LEU A 218 -10.60 -6.62 -13.18
CA LEU A 218 -9.96 -7.52 -12.21
C LEU A 218 -9.10 -8.58 -12.91
N PRO A 219 -8.13 -9.18 -12.22
CA PRO A 219 -7.38 -10.32 -12.75
C PRO A 219 -8.29 -11.50 -13.14
N ALA A 220 -7.95 -12.19 -14.23
CA ALA A 220 -8.63 -13.40 -14.71
C ALA A 220 -8.11 -14.65 -13.95
N THR A 221 -8.46 -14.74 -12.66
CA THR A 221 -8.08 -15.86 -11.79
C THR A 221 -9.21 -16.89 -11.64
N GLY A 222 -8.84 -18.17 -11.67
CA GLY A 222 -9.77 -19.29 -11.54
C GLY A 222 -10.17 -19.57 -10.10
N GLY A 223 -10.91 -18.67 -9.46
CA GLY A 223 -11.46 -18.95 -8.12
C GLY A 223 -12.08 -17.76 -7.42
N GLY A 224 -13.42 -17.72 -7.34
CA GLY A 224 -14.17 -16.87 -6.42
C GLY A 224 -14.08 -15.35 -6.67
N SER A 225 -15.03 -14.61 -6.10
CA SER A 225 -15.36 -13.21 -6.41
C SER A 225 -14.34 -12.14 -5.97
N GLU A 226 -13.07 -12.49 -5.76
CA GLU A 226 -12.10 -11.64 -5.06
C GLU A 226 -10.70 -11.60 -5.71
N GLY A 227 -10.64 -11.70 -7.04
CA GLY A 227 -9.42 -11.91 -7.84
C GLY A 227 -8.26 -10.91 -7.72
N LEU A 228 -8.33 -9.89 -6.85
CA LEU A 228 -7.20 -8.99 -6.55
C LEU A 228 -6.34 -9.54 -5.41
N SER A 229 -5.02 -9.56 -5.61
CA SER A 229 -4.06 -9.80 -4.53
C SER A 229 -4.12 -8.68 -3.47
N PRO A 230 -3.66 -8.93 -2.23
CA PRO A 230 -3.55 -7.89 -1.20
C PRO A 230 -2.77 -6.65 -1.67
N THR A 231 -1.67 -6.87 -2.38
CA THR A 231 -0.82 -5.82 -2.96
C THR A 231 -1.52 -5.02 -4.05
N GLN A 232 -2.32 -5.66 -4.91
CA GLN A 232 -3.17 -4.95 -5.87
C GLN A 232 -4.23 -4.10 -5.18
N ARG A 233 -4.91 -4.63 -4.14
CA ARG A 233 -5.89 -3.85 -3.36
C ARG A 233 -5.24 -2.62 -2.71
N PHE A 234 -4.01 -2.77 -2.21
CA PHE A 234 -3.24 -1.68 -1.64
C PHE A 234 -2.95 -0.60 -2.70
N ALA A 235 -2.38 -0.96 -3.85
CA ALA A 235 -2.08 -0.03 -4.94
C ALA A 235 -3.34 0.73 -5.40
N LEU A 236 -4.46 0.04 -5.55
CA LEU A 236 -5.75 0.63 -5.95
C LEU A 236 -6.29 1.66 -4.93
N THR A 237 -5.91 1.56 -3.66
CA THR A 237 -6.35 2.49 -2.60
C THR A 237 -5.78 3.90 -2.78
N PHE A 238 -4.62 4.05 -3.42
CA PHE A 238 -3.95 5.33 -3.61
C PHE A 238 -4.20 5.97 -4.97
N LEU A 239 -4.70 5.22 -5.96
CA LEU A 239 -4.95 5.73 -7.31
C LEU A 239 -5.86 6.97 -7.39
N PRO A 240 -6.96 7.10 -6.61
CA PRO A 240 -7.77 8.32 -6.63
C PRO A 240 -7.00 9.59 -6.23
N GLN A 241 -5.91 9.44 -5.47
CA GLN A 241 -5.06 10.54 -5.00
C GLN A 241 -3.99 10.90 -6.04
N LEU A 242 -3.57 9.94 -6.88
CA LEU A 242 -2.58 10.15 -7.95
C LEU A 242 -3.17 10.87 -9.18
N PHE A 243 -4.49 10.82 -9.39
CA PHE A 243 -5.13 11.36 -10.59
C PHE A 243 -5.93 12.65 -10.39
N ALA A 244 -5.82 13.30 -9.22
CA ALA A 244 -6.43 14.60 -8.93
C ALA A 244 -7.91 14.72 -9.37
N VAL A 245 -8.72 13.68 -9.15
CA VAL A 245 -10.17 13.74 -9.41
C VAL A 245 -10.76 14.77 -8.44
N GLU A 246 -11.10 15.96 -8.94
CA GLU A 246 -11.69 17.04 -8.15
C GLU A 246 -12.95 16.52 -7.44
N ARG A 247 -12.87 16.42 -6.11
CA ARG A 247 -14.01 16.03 -5.27
C ARG A 247 -15.12 17.08 -5.42
N SER A 248 -16.19 16.76 -6.16
CA SER A 248 -17.36 17.65 -6.19
C SER A 248 -18.03 17.74 -4.82
N GLU A 249 -18.47 18.95 -4.47
CA GLU A 249 -19.01 19.37 -3.16
C GLU A 249 -20.28 18.65 -2.67
N THR A 250 -20.83 17.70 -3.44
CA THR A 250 -22.05 16.96 -3.06
C THR A 250 -21.79 15.57 -2.45
N SER A 251 -20.54 15.23 -2.12
CA SER A 251 -20.19 13.96 -1.45
C SER A 251 -20.56 13.95 0.03
N HIS A 252 -21.85 13.88 0.33
CA HIS A 252 -22.34 13.51 1.66
C HIS A 252 -21.91 12.07 2.02
N ARG A 253 -21.06 11.94 3.05
CA ARG A 253 -20.99 10.83 4.02
C ARG A 253 -20.98 9.39 3.52
N TRP A 254 -20.18 9.05 2.52
CA TRP A 254 -19.75 7.67 2.26
C TRP A 254 -18.34 7.72 1.68
N TRP A 255 -17.30 7.33 2.42
CA TRP A 255 -15.96 7.31 1.84
C TRP A 255 -15.11 6.16 2.40
N ASN A 256 -15.08 5.04 1.67
CA ASN A 256 -13.94 4.15 1.57
C ASN A 256 -14.06 3.38 0.23
N PRO A 257 -13.05 3.37 -0.66
CA PRO A 257 -13.10 2.73 -1.98
C PRO A 257 -13.47 1.22 -2.03
N LEU A 258 -13.68 0.57 -0.88
CA LEU A 258 -13.90 -0.87 -0.75
C LEU A 258 -15.37 -1.35 -0.65
N ASP A 259 -16.38 -0.47 -0.62
CA ASP A 259 -17.78 -0.94 -0.78
C ASP A 259 -18.18 -1.18 -2.25
N TRP A 260 -17.36 -0.73 -3.22
CA TRP A 260 -17.78 -0.49 -4.61
C TRP A 260 -17.50 -1.63 -5.60
N CYS A 261 -16.60 -2.58 -5.29
CA CYS A 261 -16.38 -3.76 -6.14
C CYS A 261 -17.60 -4.70 -6.20
N ARG A 262 -18.61 -4.50 -5.34
CA ARG A 262 -19.82 -5.33 -5.26
C ARG A 262 -20.76 -5.28 -6.48
N ARG A 263 -20.58 -4.40 -7.47
CA ARG A 263 -21.58 -4.16 -8.54
C ARG A 263 -21.21 -4.52 -9.99
N TRP A 264 -19.98 -4.93 -10.29
CA TRP A 264 -19.52 -5.08 -11.68
C TRP A 264 -19.36 -6.52 -12.18
N MET A 265 -20.20 -7.44 -11.68
CA MET A 265 -20.76 -8.54 -12.49
C MET A 265 -22.28 -8.63 -12.30
N GLY A 266 -22.95 -7.48 -12.22
CA GLY A 266 -24.40 -7.29 -12.43
C GLY A 266 -25.35 -8.33 -11.83
N THR A 267 -25.86 -8.08 -10.61
CA THR A 267 -27.23 -8.39 -10.15
C THR A 267 -27.34 -7.99 -8.68
N GLU A 268 -28.29 -7.13 -8.33
CA GLU A 268 -29.35 -7.47 -7.36
C GLU A 268 -30.52 -6.52 -7.59
N ALA A 269 -31.61 -7.12 -8.04
CA ALA A 269 -32.95 -6.57 -7.96
C ALA A 269 -33.48 -6.83 -6.55
N SER A 270 -34.00 -5.81 -5.89
CA SER A 270 -35.21 -5.89 -5.06
C SER A 270 -35.91 -4.53 -5.09
#